data_AF-A0A918G8K8-F1
#
_entry.id   AF-A0A918G8K8-F1
#
_cell.length_a   1.000
_cell.length_b   1.000
_cell.length_c   1.000
_cell.angle_alpha   90.00
_cell.angle_beta   90.00
_cell.angle_gamma   90.00
#
_symmetry.space_group_name_H-M   'P 1'
#
loop_
_entity.id
_entity.type
_entity.pdbx_description
1 polymer ?
#
loop_
_entity_poly.entity_id
_entity_poly.type
_entity_poly.pdbx_seq_one_letter_code
_entity_poly.pdbx_strand_id
1 'polypeptide(L)'
;MGPSRFSHPEQGVYLVGMKSYGRAPTFLAMTGYEQVRSITAALAGDQEAAERVELTLPETGVCGGAGLFDEPDAAQNSEGGGCCATPATLQIGIGATASSGGC
;
A
#
# COMPACT_ATOMS: atom_id res chain seq x y z
N MET A 1 -12.64 0.12 12.92
CA MET A 1 -12.15 -1.07 13.65
C MET A 1 -11.72 -0.56 15.02
N GLY A 2 -12.12 -1.19 16.12
CA GLY A 2 -11.78 -0.68 17.46
C GLY A 2 -10.34 -1.03 17.90
N PRO A 3 -9.77 -0.26 18.86
CA PRO A 3 -8.35 -0.32 19.25
C PRO A 3 -7.97 -1.61 20.00
N SER A 4 -8.93 -2.26 20.66
CA SER A 4 -8.73 -3.48 21.46
C SER A 4 -8.22 -4.66 20.63
N ARG A 5 -8.45 -4.65 19.31
CA ARG A 5 -7.99 -5.68 18.39
C ARG A 5 -6.47 -5.66 18.17
N PHE A 6 -5.81 -4.59 18.59
CA PHE A 6 -4.37 -4.38 18.43
C PHE A 6 -3.59 -4.55 19.73
N SER A 7 -4.28 -4.75 20.85
CA SER A 7 -3.64 -4.85 22.17
C SER A 7 -2.79 -6.13 22.32
N HIS A 8 -1.63 -5.99 22.95
CA HIS A 8 -0.80 -7.11 23.40
C HIS A 8 -1.18 -7.48 24.85
N PRO A 9 -0.87 -8.71 25.34
CA PRO A 9 -1.01 -9.05 26.76
C PRO A 9 -0.18 -8.15 27.70
N GLU A 10 0.95 -7.60 27.21
CA GLU A 10 1.68 -6.56 27.93
C GLU A 10 0.94 -5.22 27.83
N GLN A 11 0.76 -4.56 28.97
CA GLN A 11 0.01 -3.30 29.04
C GLN A 11 0.73 -2.18 28.27
N GLY A 12 -0.06 -1.37 27.54
CA GLY A 12 0.47 -0.24 26.77
C GLY A 12 1.18 -0.63 25.47
N VAL A 13 1.24 -1.93 25.13
CA VAL A 13 1.84 -2.42 23.89
C VAL A 13 0.74 -2.71 22.87
N TYR A 14 0.92 -2.18 21.66
CA TYR A 14 0.00 -2.37 20.54
C TYR A 14 0.76 -2.87 19.29
N LEU A 15 0.15 -3.81 18.56
CA LEU A 15 0.67 -4.30 17.29
C LEU A 15 -0.08 -3.63 16.13
N VAL A 16 0.68 -3.05 15.20
CA VAL A 16 0.16 -2.38 14.01
C VAL A 16 0.83 -2.89 12.74
N GLY A 17 0.26 -2.53 11.59
CA GLY A 17 0.85 -2.83 10.30
C GLY A 17 0.56 -4.25 9.81
N MET A 18 1.48 -4.79 9.02
CA MET A 18 1.40 -6.15 8.49
C MET A 18 1.24 -7.21 9.60
N LYS A 19 1.84 -6.98 10.79
CA LYS A 19 1.78 -7.94 11.91
C LYS A 19 0.39 -8.07 12.52
N SER A 20 -0.44 -7.04 12.45
CA SER A 20 -1.83 -7.06 12.92
C SER A 20 -2.83 -7.43 11.81
N TYR A 21 -2.38 -7.51 10.55
CA TYR A 21 -3.23 -7.71 9.36
C TYR A 21 -3.36 -9.18 8.92
N GLY A 22 -2.85 -10.12 9.72
CA GLY A 22 -3.03 -11.55 9.51
C GLY A 22 -2.26 -12.11 8.30
N ARG A 23 -2.88 -13.05 7.58
CA ARG A 23 -2.27 -13.78 6.44
C ARG A 23 -2.47 -13.10 5.08
N ALA A 24 -3.06 -11.91 5.05
CA ALA A 24 -3.30 -11.21 3.78
C ALA A 24 -1.95 -10.87 3.12
N PRO A 25 -1.73 -11.23 1.84
CA PRO A 25 -0.45 -11.06 1.18
C PRO A 25 -0.11 -9.60 0.86
N THR A 26 -1.12 -8.72 0.84
CA THR A 26 -0.98 -7.30 0.54
C THR A 26 -1.49 -6.45 1.69
N PHE A 27 -0.61 -5.63 2.24
CA PHE A 27 -0.95 -4.64 3.25
C PHE A 27 -1.05 -3.26 2.62
N LEU A 28 -2.24 -2.64 2.72
CA LEU A 28 -2.46 -1.30 2.22
C LEU A 28 -2.01 -0.29 3.28
N ALA A 29 -1.22 0.72 2.91
CA ALA A 29 -0.78 1.76 3.85
C ALA A 29 -1.97 2.42 4.58
N MET A 30 -3.09 2.64 3.88
CA MET A 30 -4.31 3.20 4.46
C MET A 30 -4.89 2.35 5.59
N THR A 31 -4.82 1.02 5.50
CA THR A 31 -5.30 0.17 6.60
C THR A 31 -4.42 0.33 7.83
N GLY A 32 -3.10 0.48 7.65
CA GLY A 32 -2.18 0.80 8.76
C GLY A 32 -2.43 2.14 9.41
N TYR A 33 -2.72 3.17 8.61
CA TYR A 33 -3.05 4.49 9.13
C TYR A 33 -4.33 4.46 9.98
N GLU A 34 -5.36 3.72 9.56
CA GLU A 34 -6.57 3.58 10.37
C GLU A 34 -6.31 2.86 11.70
N GLN A 35 -5.44 1.85 11.72
CA GLN A 35 -5.06 1.18 12.98
C GLN A 35 -4.40 2.16 13.95
N VAL A 36 -3.43 2.94 13.46
CA VAL A 36 -2.71 3.94 14.28
C VAL A 36 -3.66 5.03 14.76
N ARG A 37 -4.57 5.53 13.91
CA ARG A 37 -5.59 6.52 14.29
C ARG A 37 -6.45 6.03 15.44
N SER A 38 -7.02 4.83 15.31
CA SER A 38 -7.88 4.22 16.34
C SER A 38 -7.15 4.06 17.68
N ILE A 39 -5.91 3.56 17.66
CA ILE A 39 -5.08 3.40 18.88
C ILE A 39 -4.76 4.75 19.51
N THR A 40 -4.38 5.75 18.70
CA THR A 40 -4.03 7.08 19.20
C THR A 40 -5.21 7.76 19.89
N ALA A 41 -6.42 7.66 19.32
CA ALA A 41 -7.64 8.16 19.95
C ALA A 41 -7.91 7.46 21.30
N ALA A 42 -7.72 6.13 21.36
CA ALA A 42 -7.89 5.38 22.60
C ALA A 42 -6.89 5.80 23.68
N LEU A 43 -5.62 6.02 23.30
CA LEU A 43 -4.56 6.52 24.18
C LEU A 43 -4.82 7.95 24.66
N ALA A 44 -5.47 8.77 23.84
CA ALA A 44 -5.91 10.12 24.21
C ALA A 44 -7.18 10.14 25.07
N GLY A 45 -7.81 8.98 25.31
CA GLY A 45 -9.04 8.87 26.10
C GLY A 45 -10.34 9.08 25.31
N ASP A 46 -10.26 9.32 24.00
CA ASP A 46 -11.42 9.49 23.12
C ASP A 46 -11.87 8.14 22.56
N GLN A 47 -12.65 7.40 23.37
CA GLN A 47 -13.15 6.07 23.01
C GLN A 47 -14.11 6.12 21.82
N GLU A 48 -14.94 7.16 21.71
CA GLU A 48 -15.88 7.31 20.60
C GLU A 48 -15.10 7.45 19.28
N ALA A 49 -14.08 8.30 19.23
CA ALA A 49 -13.23 8.41 18.05
C ALA A 49 -12.42 7.15 17.76
N ALA A 50 -11.99 6.43 18.80
CA ALA A 50 -11.28 5.16 18.65
C ALA A 50 -12.14 4.08 17.99
N GLU A 51 -13.45 4.08 18.26
CA GLU A 51 -14.40 3.11 17.71
C GLU A 51 -14.88 3.43 16.30
N ARG A 52 -14.87 4.72 15.89
CA ARG A 52 -15.21 5.12 14.52
C ARG A 52 -14.35 4.40 13.49
N VAL A 53 -14.91 4.19 12.30
CA VAL A 53 -14.16 3.67 11.14
C VAL A 53 -14.01 4.81 10.15
N GLU A 54 -12.80 5.31 9.99
CA GLU A 54 -12.48 6.42 9.07
C GLU A 54 -11.68 5.91 7.85
N LEU A 55 -11.65 4.60 7.64
CA LEU A 55 -11.01 3.95 6.51
C LEU A 55 -11.95 3.88 5.31
N THR A 56 -11.56 4.55 4.23
CA THR A 56 -12.16 4.38 2.90
C THR A 56 -11.14 3.72 1.99
N LEU A 57 -11.49 2.55 1.43
CA LEU A 57 -10.65 1.82 0.49
C LEU A 57 -11.19 1.96 -0.93
N PRO A 58 -10.32 2.05 -1.94
CA PRO A 58 -10.75 1.95 -3.32
C PRO A 58 -11.35 0.55 -3.59
N GLU A 59 -12.36 0.47 -4.46
CA GLU A 59 -13.02 -0.80 -4.81
C GLU A 59 -12.05 -1.84 -5.36
N THR A 60 -10.98 -1.40 -6.01
CA THR A 60 -9.93 -2.26 -6.59
C THR A 60 -9.01 -2.89 -5.53
N GLY A 61 -9.05 -2.43 -4.27
CA GLY A 61 -8.20 -2.94 -3.19
C GLY A 61 -6.72 -2.65 -3.37
N VAL A 62 -6.34 -1.72 -4.27
CA VAL A 62 -4.96 -1.29 -4.51
C VAL A 62 -4.83 0.19 -4.21
N CYS A 63 -4.03 0.54 -3.20
CA CYS A 63 -3.57 1.92 -3.06
C CYS A 63 -2.41 2.12 -4.04
N GLY A 64 -2.55 3.04 -5.00
CA GLY A 64 -1.40 3.57 -5.74
C GLY A 64 -0.35 4.03 -4.73
N GLY A 65 0.84 3.44 -4.81
CA GLY A 65 1.90 3.63 -3.84
C GLY A 65 2.21 5.11 -3.62
N ALA A 66 2.55 5.46 -2.37
CA ALA A 66 2.88 6.81 -1.92
C ALA A 66 3.82 7.54 -2.89
N GLY A 67 3.22 8.34 -3.76
CA GLY A 67 3.86 9.27 -4.67
C GLY A 67 2.79 10.28 -5.00
N LEU A 68 2.98 11.53 -4.59
CA LEU A 68 2.08 12.62 -4.91
C LEU A 68 1.80 12.61 -6.43
N PHE A 69 0.54 12.42 -6.82
CA PHE A 69 0.03 12.92 -8.09
C PHE A 69 -0.75 14.19 -7.78
N ASP A 70 -0.08 15.16 -7.14
CA ASP A 70 -0.56 16.54 -7.18
C ASP A 70 -0.20 17.11 -8.56
N GLU A 71 -0.91 16.62 -9.57
CA GLU A 71 -0.96 17.27 -10.88
C GLU A 71 -2.39 17.08 -11.40
N PRO A 72 -3.20 18.16 -11.42
CA PRO A 72 -4.56 18.08 -11.89
C PRO A 72 -4.55 18.19 -13.41
N ASP A 73 -4.19 17.11 -14.11
CA ASP A 73 -4.60 16.83 -15.50
C ASP A 73 -3.77 15.68 -16.08
N ALA A 74 -4.24 14.45 -15.92
CA ALA A 74 -3.96 13.40 -16.91
C ALA A 74 -5.11 12.41 -16.91
N ALA A 75 -5.96 12.57 -17.91
CA ALA A 75 -7.01 11.64 -18.27
C ALA A 75 -6.49 10.20 -18.29
N GLN A 76 -7.30 9.33 -17.68
CA GLN A 76 -7.63 7.99 -18.17
C GLN A 76 -6.60 7.36 -19.11
N ASN A 77 -5.75 6.49 -18.56
CA ASN A 77 -5.46 5.21 -19.16
C ASN A 77 -5.17 4.22 -18.03
N SER A 78 -6.19 3.43 -17.69
CA SER A 78 -6.02 2.18 -16.95
C SER A 78 -5.23 1.19 -17.82
N GLU A 79 -3.92 1.39 -17.93
CA GLU A 79 -3.02 0.40 -18.46
C GLU A 79 -2.16 -0.14 -17.32
N GLY A 80 -2.74 -1.08 -16.57
CA GLY A 80 -2.03 -2.25 -16.05
C GLY A 80 -0.74 -2.05 -15.25
N GLY A 81 -0.53 -0.92 -14.58
CA GLY A 81 0.65 -0.66 -13.75
C GLY A 81 0.56 -1.25 -12.34
N GLY A 82 0.20 -2.51 -12.19
CA GLY A 82 0.27 -3.18 -10.89
C GLY A 82 1.73 -3.46 -10.50
N CYS A 83 2.04 -3.47 -9.20
CA CYS A 83 3.39 -3.81 -8.67
C CYS A 83 3.94 -5.18 -9.13
N CYS A 84 3.08 -6.04 -9.71
CA CYS A 84 3.41 -7.35 -10.27
C CYS A 84 3.38 -7.39 -11.81
N ALA A 85 3.29 -6.24 -12.50
CA ALA A 85 3.38 -6.20 -13.95
C ALA A 85 4.77 -6.64 -14.40
N THR A 86 4.83 -7.49 -15.42
CA THR A 86 6.10 -7.89 -16.04
C THR A 86 6.81 -6.64 -16.59
N PRO A 87 8.04 -6.33 -16.14
CA PRO A 87 8.74 -5.15 -16.61
C PRO A 87 9.07 -5.33 -18.10
N ALA A 88 8.91 -4.26 -18.88
CA ALA A 88 9.37 -4.25 -20.26
C ALA A 88 10.90 -4.29 -20.29
N THR A 89 11.47 -5.25 -21.03
CA THR A 89 12.92 -5.37 -21.22
C THR A 89 13.42 -4.28 -22.16
N LEU A 90 14.25 -3.36 -21.66
CA LEU A 90 15.02 -2.45 -22.51
C LEU A 90 16.34 -3.12 -22.94
N GLN A 91 16.53 -3.28 -24.25
CA GLN A 91 17.84 -3.65 -24.79
C GLN A 91 18.75 -2.43 -24.81
N ILE A 92 19.80 -2.46 -23.98
CA ILE A 92 20.85 -1.46 -23.96
C ILE A 92 22.02 -2.01 -24.78
N GLY A 93 22.22 -1.48 -25.99
CA GLY A 93 23.36 -1.81 -26.83
C GLY A 93 23.53 -0.80 -27.97
N ILE A 94 24.74 -0.28 -28.14
CA ILE A 94 25.13 0.50 -29.33
C ILE A 94 25.44 -0.52 -30.43
N GLY A 95 24.83 -0.35 -31.60
CA GLY A 95 24.77 -1.35 -32.66
C GLY A 95 26.11 -1.99 -33.03
N ALA A 96 26.13 -3.32 -33.07
CA ALA A 96 27.13 -4.08 -33.81
C ALA A 96 26.54 -4.43 -35.18
N THR A 97 27.20 -3.96 -36.24
CA THR A 97 26.87 -4.33 -37.62
C THR A 97 27.00 -5.85 -37.79
N ALA A 98 25.91 -6.49 -38.22
CA ALA A 98 25.93 -7.88 -38.63
C ALA A 98 26.89 -8.06 -39.82
N SER A 99 27.93 -8.88 -39.64
CA SER A 99 28.62 -9.51 -40.76
C SER A 99 27.96 -10.85 -41.01
N SER A 100 27.20 -10.96 -42.11
CA SER A 100 26.74 -12.25 -42.63
C SER A 100 27.94 -13.01 -43.19
N GLY A 101 28.54 -13.89 -42.38
CA GLY A 101 29.50 -14.89 -42.84
C GLY A 101 28.78 -16.20 -43.11
N GLY A 102 28.62 -16.54 -44.39
CA GLY A 102 28.24 -17.89 -44.81
C GLY A 102 29.45 -18.83 -44.86
N CYS A 103 29.17 -20.12 -44.67
CA CYS A 103 29.69 -21.31 -45.36
C CYS A 103 28.73 -22.45 -45.04
#